data_AF-A0A2V7ZB02-F1
#
_entry.id   AF-A0A2V7ZB02-F1
#
_cell.length_a   1.000
_cell.length_b   1.000
_cell.length_c   1.000
_cell.angle_alpha   90.00
_cell.angle_beta   90.00
_cell.angle_gamma   90.00
#
_symmetry.space_group_name_H-M   'P 1'
#
loop_
_entity.id
_entity.type
_entity.pdbx_description
1 polymer ?
#
loop_
_entity_poly.entity_id
_entity_poly.type
_entity_poly.pdbx_seq_one_letter_code
_entity_poly.pdbx_strand_id
1 'polypeptide(L)'
;MAVGFDVTDPSTGNSILRNSIHDNGGLGIDLGSDGVTPNDPGDVDTGPNGLQNFPVLTSAASSSGILTVFGTLESAPNTAFSVELFTNSSCDPSGNGEGQSFLGAISVTTDAAGRATFEQGVPAAPGAAFVTATATDPAGNTSEFSACSQLAVGPSVSVPVSPIALSVLAVLLALLGARSALKAD
;
A
#
# COMPACT_ATOMS: atom_id res chain seq x y z
N MET A 1 -12.62 -22.51 -2.16
CA MET A 1 -12.27 -21.10 -1.90
C MET A 1 -11.49 -20.64 -3.11
N ALA A 2 -11.87 -19.54 -3.75
CA ALA A 2 -11.19 -19.07 -4.95
C ALA A 2 -10.04 -18.15 -4.52
N VAL A 3 -8.82 -18.44 -4.97
CA VAL A 3 -7.65 -17.55 -4.87
C VAL A 3 -7.70 -16.53 -6.00
N GLY A 4 -7.07 -15.37 -5.81
CA GLY A 4 -7.06 -14.30 -6.81
C GLY A 4 -6.17 -14.61 -8.00
N PHE A 5 -4.96 -15.09 -7.73
CA PHE A 5 -3.98 -15.52 -8.72
C PHE A 5 -3.23 -16.74 -8.20
N ASP A 6 -3.34 -17.85 -8.93
CA ASP A 6 -2.75 -19.13 -8.60
C ASP A 6 -1.68 -19.47 -9.63
N VAL A 7 -0.45 -19.76 -9.18
CA VAL A 7 0.61 -20.25 -10.06
C VAL A 7 0.87 -21.71 -9.73
N THR A 8 0.21 -22.62 -10.45
CA THR A 8 0.21 -24.06 -10.14
C THR A 8 1.25 -24.87 -10.91
N ASP A 9 1.71 -24.35 -12.04
CA ASP A 9 2.82 -24.93 -12.80
C ASP A 9 4.14 -24.33 -12.30
N PRO A 10 5.29 -25.02 -12.40
CA PRO A 10 6.59 -24.53 -11.92
C PRO A 10 7.16 -23.36 -12.77
N SER A 11 6.28 -22.52 -13.33
CA SER A 11 6.66 -21.34 -14.09
C SER A 11 7.30 -20.31 -13.17
N THR A 12 8.38 -19.71 -13.65
CA THR A 12 9.11 -18.63 -12.99
C THR A 12 9.08 -17.38 -13.85
N GLY A 13 9.41 -16.23 -13.25
CA GLY A 13 9.42 -14.93 -13.91
C GLY A 13 8.03 -14.34 -14.12
N ASN A 14 7.03 -14.77 -13.34
CA ASN A 14 5.68 -14.22 -13.40
C ASN A 14 5.62 -12.95 -12.54
N SER A 15 5.80 -11.81 -13.20
CA SER A 15 5.67 -10.50 -12.55
C SER A 15 4.20 -10.17 -12.32
N ILE A 16 3.83 -10.05 -11.05
CA ILE A 16 2.48 -9.70 -10.59
C ILE A 16 2.57 -8.30 -9.96
N LEU A 17 2.42 -7.27 -10.77
CA LEU A 17 2.73 -5.89 -10.40
C LEU A 17 1.51 -4.97 -10.45
N ARG A 18 1.42 -4.03 -9.50
CA ARG A 18 0.39 -2.98 -9.41
C ARG A 18 -1.03 -3.48 -9.56
N ASN A 19 -1.25 -4.70 -9.14
CA ASN A 19 -2.50 -5.42 -9.26
C ASN A 19 -3.52 -4.93 -8.21
N SER A 20 -4.79 -5.12 -8.53
CA SER A 20 -5.91 -4.95 -7.60
C SER A 20 -6.52 -6.33 -7.42
N ILE A 21 -5.99 -7.08 -6.45
CA ILE A 21 -6.42 -8.43 -6.12
C ILE A 21 -6.98 -8.34 -4.72
N HIS A 22 -8.30 -8.52 -4.57
CA HIS A 22 -8.97 -8.45 -3.28
C HIS A 22 -10.32 -9.18 -3.31
N ASP A 23 -10.94 -9.34 -2.14
CA ASP A 23 -12.20 -10.05 -1.91
C ASP A 23 -12.19 -11.52 -2.36
N ASN A 24 -11.01 -12.15 -2.33
CA ASN A 24 -10.89 -13.56 -2.64
C ASN A 24 -11.33 -14.43 -1.45
N GLY A 25 -11.79 -15.64 -1.75
CA GLY A 25 -12.19 -16.60 -0.72
C GLY A 25 -11.00 -17.36 -0.11
N GLY A 26 -9.84 -17.26 -0.73
CA GLY A 26 -8.52 -17.72 -0.27
C GLY A 26 -7.48 -16.64 -0.57
N LEU A 27 -6.20 -17.00 -0.62
CA LEU A 27 -5.11 -16.03 -0.82
C LEU A 27 -5.26 -15.20 -2.10
N GLY A 28 -4.79 -13.96 -2.05
CA GLY A 28 -4.73 -13.09 -3.22
C GLY A 28 -3.74 -13.63 -4.27
N ILE A 29 -2.54 -14.02 -3.84
CA ILE A 29 -1.54 -14.72 -4.65
C ILE A 29 -1.17 -15.98 -3.88
N ASP A 30 -1.25 -17.13 -4.54
CA ASP A 30 -0.86 -18.43 -3.99
C ASP A 30 0.19 -19.07 -4.92
N LEU A 31 1.36 -19.39 -4.38
CA LEU A 31 2.47 -19.98 -5.14
C LEU A 31 2.52 -21.50 -4.90
N GLY A 32 1.81 -22.27 -5.73
CA GLY A 32 1.80 -23.74 -5.65
C GLY A 32 0.54 -24.34 -5.03
N SER A 33 -0.47 -23.51 -4.73
CA SER A 33 -1.77 -23.90 -4.16
C SER A 33 -1.66 -24.62 -2.81
N ASP A 34 -0.64 -24.30 -2.02
CA ASP A 34 -0.38 -24.91 -0.72
C ASP A 34 -0.73 -23.98 0.45
N GLY A 35 -1.28 -22.79 0.15
CA GLY A 35 -1.54 -21.74 1.12
C GLY A 35 -0.30 -20.87 1.30
N VAL A 36 -0.19 -20.20 2.45
CA VAL A 36 0.92 -19.26 2.66
C VAL A 36 2.23 -20.02 2.67
N THR A 37 3.09 -19.72 1.71
CA THR A 37 4.44 -20.25 1.60
C THR A 37 5.32 -19.56 2.65
N PRO A 38 5.84 -20.28 3.67
CA PRO A 38 6.63 -19.64 4.72
C PRO A 38 7.98 -19.14 4.21
N ASN A 39 8.40 -17.94 4.63
CA ASN A 39 9.73 -17.44 4.27
C ASN A 39 10.86 -18.35 4.81
N ASP A 40 11.90 -18.59 4.00
CA ASP A 40 13.09 -19.40 4.35
C ASP A 40 14.42 -18.60 4.27
N PRO A 41 15.51 -19.04 4.93
CA PRO A 41 16.78 -18.34 4.88
C PRO A 41 17.45 -18.36 3.50
N GLY A 42 17.53 -17.20 2.86
CA GLY A 42 18.27 -17.01 1.61
C GLY A 42 17.50 -17.35 0.34
N ASP A 43 16.22 -17.72 0.46
CA ASP A 43 15.27 -17.89 -0.67
C ASP A 43 15.82 -18.84 -1.73
N VAL A 44 16.15 -20.06 -1.28
CA VAL A 44 16.81 -21.08 -2.11
C VAL A 44 15.83 -22.08 -2.72
N ASP A 45 14.54 -21.81 -2.57
CA ASP A 45 13.46 -22.68 -3.01
C ASP A 45 13.34 -22.76 -4.53
N THR A 46 12.60 -23.78 -4.96
CA THR A 46 12.26 -24.01 -6.37
C THR A 46 10.78 -24.23 -6.49
N GLY A 47 10.18 -23.71 -7.56
CA GLY A 47 8.75 -23.82 -7.80
C GLY A 47 8.21 -22.61 -8.53
N PRO A 48 6.88 -22.42 -8.51
CA PRO A 48 6.23 -21.22 -9.00
C PRO A 48 6.89 -19.95 -8.46
N ASN A 49 7.36 -19.08 -9.34
CA ASN A 49 8.13 -17.88 -8.96
C ASN A 49 9.28 -18.13 -7.96
N GLY A 50 9.87 -19.32 -7.97
CA GLY A 50 10.92 -19.69 -7.02
C GLY A 50 10.46 -19.71 -5.56
N LEU A 51 9.15 -19.65 -5.30
CA LEU A 51 8.56 -19.50 -3.96
C LEU A 51 9.07 -18.25 -3.22
N GLN A 52 9.32 -17.17 -3.98
CA GLN A 52 9.92 -15.93 -3.50
C GLN A 52 9.37 -15.49 -2.14
N ASN A 53 10.26 -15.33 -1.16
CA ASN A 53 9.96 -14.73 0.14
C ASN A 53 9.27 -13.37 0.01
N PHE A 54 8.22 -13.15 0.81
CA PHE A 54 7.52 -11.87 0.89
C PHE A 54 8.10 -10.94 1.95
N PRO A 55 7.92 -9.60 1.83
CA PRO A 55 8.36 -8.65 2.85
C PRO A 55 7.64 -8.87 4.20
N VAL A 56 8.33 -8.58 5.30
CA VAL A 56 7.73 -8.55 6.64
C VAL A 56 7.57 -7.10 7.07
N LEU A 57 6.31 -6.64 7.21
CA LEU A 57 6.00 -5.28 7.63
C LEU A 57 6.02 -5.16 9.15
N THR A 58 6.87 -4.30 9.69
CA THR A 58 7.02 -4.08 11.14
C THR A 58 6.07 -3.00 11.66
N SER A 59 5.75 -2.01 10.84
CA SER A 59 4.70 -1.02 11.15
C SER A 59 4.21 -0.29 9.90
N ALA A 60 2.95 0.15 9.98
CA ALA A 60 2.32 1.04 9.03
C ALA A 60 1.60 2.14 9.82
N ALA A 61 2.02 3.39 9.67
CA ALA A 61 1.45 4.51 10.41
C ALA A 61 1.18 5.71 9.52
N SER A 62 -0.01 6.31 9.63
CA SER A 62 -0.41 7.50 8.88
C SER A 62 -0.43 8.74 9.78
N SER A 63 0.26 9.80 9.36
CA SER A 63 0.28 11.11 10.02
C SER A 63 0.35 12.22 8.98
N SER A 64 -0.45 13.28 9.17
CA SER A 64 -0.49 14.44 8.26
C SER A 64 -0.66 14.10 6.76
N GLY A 65 -1.41 13.02 6.46
CA GLY A 65 -1.66 12.57 5.09
C GLY A 65 -0.55 11.73 4.46
N ILE A 66 0.50 11.40 5.22
CA ILE A 66 1.57 10.50 4.80
C ILE A 66 1.50 9.21 5.61
N LEU A 67 1.46 8.09 4.91
CA LEU A 67 1.63 6.75 5.45
C LEU A 67 3.11 6.37 5.38
N THR A 68 3.73 6.15 6.53
CA THR A 68 5.09 5.60 6.63
C THR A 68 5.01 4.11 6.94
N VAL A 69 5.67 3.30 6.12
CA VAL A 69 5.74 1.85 6.27
C VAL A 69 7.19 1.45 6.53
N PHE A 70 7.38 0.65 7.58
CA PHE A 70 8.66 0.01 7.90
C PHE A 70 8.56 -1.48 7.68
N GLY A 71 9.62 -2.07 7.17
CA GLY A 71 9.68 -3.52 6.96
C GLY A 71 11.07 -4.04 6.72
N THR A 72 11.12 -5.36 6.57
CA THR A 72 12.33 -6.11 6.24
C THR A 72 12.06 -7.07 5.10
N LEU A 73 13.12 -7.43 4.38
CA LEU A 73 13.11 -8.52 3.41
C LEU A 73 14.31 -9.42 3.71
N GLU A 74 14.08 -10.73 3.82
CA GLU A 74 15.12 -11.75 3.82
C GLU A 74 14.91 -12.59 2.56
N SER A 75 15.87 -12.56 1.64
CA SER A 75 15.79 -13.20 0.33
C SER A 75 17.19 -13.45 -0.26
N ALA A 76 17.33 -13.70 -1.56
CA ALA A 76 18.60 -13.95 -2.23
C ALA A 76 19.64 -12.85 -1.91
N PRO A 77 20.87 -13.19 -1.48
CA PRO A 77 21.90 -12.22 -1.12
C PRO A 77 22.31 -11.27 -2.25
N ASN A 78 22.70 -10.04 -1.89
CA ASN A 78 23.20 -9.01 -2.82
C ASN A 78 22.28 -8.75 -4.03
N THR A 79 20.98 -8.86 -3.85
CA THR A 79 19.98 -8.80 -4.93
C THR A 79 19.06 -7.60 -4.71
N ALA A 80 18.74 -6.90 -5.79
CA ALA A 80 17.80 -5.78 -5.77
C ALA A 80 16.39 -6.28 -6.05
N PHE A 81 15.46 -5.99 -5.14
CA PHE A 81 14.05 -6.35 -5.24
C PHE A 81 13.21 -5.09 -5.37
N SER A 82 12.12 -5.17 -6.14
CA SER A 82 11.04 -4.20 -6.09
C SER A 82 10.03 -4.63 -5.04
N VAL A 83 9.90 -3.86 -3.96
CA VAL A 83 8.86 -4.06 -2.96
C VAL A 83 7.68 -3.16 -3.31
N GLU A 84 6.50 -3.75 -3.56
CA GLU A 84 5.26 -3.01 -3.79
C GLU A 84 4.40 -3.01 -2.54
N LEU A 85 3.79 -1.87 -2.22
CA LEU A 85 2.93 -1.68 -1.05
C LEU A 85 1.48 -1.52 -1.50
N PHE A 86 0.56 -2.15 -0.77
CA PHE A 86 -0.87 -2.11 -1.05
C PHE A 86 -1.67 -1.79 0.21
N THR A 87 -2.79 -1.11 0.06
CA THR A 87 -3.79 -0.98 1.13
C THR A 87 -4.92 -1.97 0.95
N ASN A 88 -5.51 -2.34 2.09
CA ASN A 88 -6.72 -3.14 2.15
C ASN A 88 -7.69 -2.57 3.18
N SER A 89 -8.99 -2.68 2.89
CA SER A 89 -10.07 -2.35 3.82
C SER A 89 -10.29 -3.42 4.89
N SER A 90 -9.92 -4.67 4.59
CA SER A 90 -9.96 -5.80 5.52
C SER A 90 -8.69 -6.65 5.38
N CYS A 91 -8.40 -7.47 6.38
CA CYS A 91 -7.35 -8.47 6.31
C CYS A 91 -7.98 -9.82 5.98
N ASP A 92 -7.34 -10.58 5.10
CA ASP A 92 -7.75 -11.95 4.77
C ASP A 92 -7.70 -12.86 6.02
N PRO A 93 -8.63 -13.83 6.18
CA PRO A 93 -8.64 -14.74 7.32
C PRO A 93 -7.36 -15.56 7.53
N SER A 94 -6.53 -15.74 6.50
CA SER A 94 -5.21 -16.38 6.61
C SER A 94 -4.21 -15.55 7.42
N GLY A 95 -4.43 -14.24 7.56
CA GLY A 95 -3.50 -13.29 8.13
C GLY A 95 -2.52 -12.68 7.11
N ASN A 96 -2.41 -13.28 5.92
CA ASN A 96 -1.71 -12.74 4.76
C ASN A 96 -2.74 -12.08 3.85
N GLY A 97 -2.72 -10.74 3.83
CA GLY A 97 -3.76 -9.98 3.16
C GLY A 97 -3.62 -9.99 1.66
N GLU A 98 -4.48 -9.25 0.99
CA GLU A 98 -4.46 -9.13 -0.46
C GLU A 98 -3.87 -7.78 -0.88
N GLY A 99 -4.14 -7.30 -2.09
CA GLY A 99 -3.71 -5.99 -2.56
C GLY A 99 -4.86 -5.26 -3.21
N GLN A 100 -5.73 -4.62 -2.43
CA GLN A 100 -6.90 -3.91 -2.95
C GLN A 100 -6.49 -2.66 -3.74
N SER A 101 -5.54 -1.88 -3.25
CA SER A 101 -5.08 -0.65 -3.92
C SER A 101 -3.57 -0.45 -3.78
N PHE A 102 -2.90 -0.28 -4.92
CA PHE A 102 -1.48 0.01 -4.99
C PHE A 102 -1.16 1.40 -4.40
N LEU A 103 -0.17 1.47 -3.51
CA LEU A 103 0.31 2.71 -2.88
C LEU A 103 1.59 3.24 -3.51
N GLY A 104 2.48 2.35 -3.91
CA GLY A 104 3.82 2.70 -4.34
C GLY A 104 4.78 1.52 -4.30
N ALA A 105 5.98 1.75 -4.81
CA ALA A 105 7.04 0.75 -4.84
C ALA A 105 8.37 1.36 -4.39
N ILE A 106 9.21 0.54 -3.76
CA ILE A 106 10.56 0.89 -3.34
C ILE A 106 11.54 -0.19 -3.80
N SER A 107 12.71 0.22 -4.31
CA SER A 107 13.81 -0.70 -4.60
C SER A 107 14.60 -0.96 -3.32
N VAL A 108 14.76 -2.23 -2.96
CA VAL A 108 15.42 -2.69 -1.74
C VAL A 108 16.51 -3.69 -2.12
N THR A 109 17.75 -3.44 -1.69
CA THR A 109 18.88 -4.35 -1.97
C THR A 109 19.25 -5.13 -0.71
N THR A 110 19.23 -6.45 -0.78
CA THR A 110 19.69 -7.33 0.29
C THR A 110 21.20 -7.29 0.45
N ASP A 111 21.68 -7.44 1.67
CA ASP A 111 23.10 -7.55 1.97
C ASP A 111 23.66 -8.95 1.66
N ALA A 112 24.93 -9.18 2.03
CA ALA A 112 25.59 -10.47 1.81
C ALA A 112 24.98 -11.63 2.63
N ALA A 113 24.16 -11.33 3.64
CA ALA A 113 23.40 -12.30 4.41
C ALA A 113 21.96 -12.44 3.92
N GLY A 114 21.58 -11.79 2.81
CA GLY A 114 20.22 -11.85 2.27
C GLY A 114 19.24 -10.89 2.93
N ARG A 115 19.69 -9.97 3.78
CA ARG A 115 18.79 -9.11 4.58
C ARG A 115 18.75 -7.68 4.10
N ALA A 116 17.57 -7.09 4.17
CA ALA A 116 17.37 -5.66 4.00
C ALA A 116 16.32 -5.12 4.96
N THR A 117 16.46 -3.85 5.32
CA THR A 117 15.43 -3.05 5.98
C THR A 117 15.00 -1.94 5.04
N PHE A 118 13.74 -1.51 5.13
CA PHE A 118 13.24 -0.40 4.35
C PHE A 118 12.27 0.47 5.14
N GLU A 119 12.22 1.74 4.73
CA GLU A 119 11.25 2.74 5.16
C GLU A 119 10.73 3.43 3.90
N GLN A 120 9.41 3.48 3.74
CA GLN A 120 8.79 4.18 2.62
C GLN A 120 7.63 5.04 3.10
N GLY A 121 7.70 6.33 2.79
CA GLY A 121 6.59 7.26 2.92
C GLY A 121 5.76 7.31 1.64
N VAL A 122 4.46 7.10 1.72
CA VAL A 122 3.51 7.20 0.60
C VAL A 122 2.31 8.07 0.99
N PRO A 123 1.59 8.67 0.03
CA PRO A 123 0.33 9.32 0.35
C PRO A 123 -0.63 8.34 1.04
N ALA A 124 -1.24 8.77 2.15
CA ALA A 124 -2.23 7.95 2.85
C ALA A 124 -3.48 7.77 1.97
N ALA A 125 -3.93 6.53 1.82
CA ALA A 125 -5.16 6.23 1.10
C ALA A 125 -6.38 6.29 2.06
N PRO A 126 -7.43 7.06 1.74
CA PRO A 126 -8.66 7.09 2.53
C PRO A 126 -9.30 5.70 2.64
N GLY A 127 -9.80 5.35 3.83
CA GLY A 127 -10.51 4.09 4.06
C GLY A 127 -9.62 2.84 4.16
N ALA A 128 -8.30 2.98 4.08
CA ALA A 128 -7.37 1.89 4.34
C ALA A 128 -7.36 1.52 5.83
N ALA A 129 -7.37 0.21 6.13
CA ALA A 129 -7.25 -0.31 7.49
C ALA A 129 -5.98 -1.16 7.66
N PHE A 130 -5.49 -1.76 6.57
CA PHE A 130 -4.32 -2.62 6.57
C PHE A 130 -3.40 -2.28 5.40
N VAL A 131 -2.12 -2.61 5.57
CA VAL A 131 -1.09 -2.56 4.54
C VAL A 131 -0.50 -3.96 4.36
N THR A 132 -0.26 -4.34 3.12
CA THR A 132 0.46 -5.55 2.72
C THR A 132 1.54 -5.18 1.71
N ALA A 133 2.42 -6.13 1.43
CA ALA A 133 3.47 -5.94 0.45
C ALA A 133 3.75 -7.21 -0.35
N THR A 134 4.31 -7.05 -1.53
CA THR A 134 4.95 -8.12 -2.32
C THR A 134 6.41 -7.74 -2.60
N ALA A 135 7.25 -8.74 -2.86
CA ALA A 135 8.60 -8.56 -3.38
C ALA A 135 8.69 -9.15 -4.79
N THR A 136 9.37 -8.47 -5.70
CA THR A 136 9.68 -8.98 -7.03
C THR A 136 11.17 -8.90 -7.31
N ASP A 137 11.78 -10.03 -7.69
CA ASP A 137 13.20 -10.13 -8.02
C ASP A 137 13.53 -9.60 -9.45
N PRO A 138 14.82 -9.51 -9.83
CA PRO A 138 15.21 -9.10 -11.17
C PRO A 138 14.81 -10.06 -12.31
N ALA A 139 14.53 -11.32 -11.99
CA ALA A 139 14.03 -12.30 -12.95
C ALA A 139 12.52 -12.20 -13.15
N GLY A 140 11.84 -11.36 -12.37
CA GLY A 140 10.41 -11.11 -12.44
C GLY A 140 9.58 -12.05 -11.57
N ASN A 141 10.19 -12.80 -10.65
CA ASN A 141 9.48 -13.63 -9.68
C ASN A 141 8.83 -12.75 -8.60
N THR A 142 7.51 -12.74 -8.52
CA THR A 142 6.77 -12.03 -7.48
C THR A 142 6.34 -12.99 -6.37
N SER A 143 6.54 -12.60 -5.11
CA SER A 143 6.09 -13.30 -3.92
C SER A 143 4.57 -13.31 -3.77
N GLU A 144 4.07 -14.13 -2.85
CA GLU A 144 2.76 -13.92 -2.25
C GLU A 144 2.67 -12.58 -1.51
N PHE A 145 1.49 -12.21 -1.06
CA PHE A 145 1.32 -11.04 -0.19
C PHE A 145 1.81 -11.32 1.24
N SER A 146 2.41 -10.30 1.84
CA SER A 146 2.82 -10.32 3.24
C SER A 146 1.65 -10.48 4.21
N ALA A 147 1.99 -10.79 5.46
CA ALA A 147 1.09 -10.59 6.60
C ALA A 147 0.55 -9.14 6.62
N CYS A 148 -0.71 -8.99 7.04
CA CYS A 148 -1.34 -7.69 7.19
C CYS A 148 -0.68 -6.87 8.31
N SER A 149 -0.23 -5.66 7.98
CA SER A 149 0.12 -4.65 8.98
C SER A 149 -1.06 -3.73 9.23
N GLN A 150 -1.57 -3.68 10.47
CA GLN A 150 -2.67 -2.78 10.81
C GLN A 150 -2.20 -1.33 10.71
N LEU A 151 -2.96 -0.51 9.99
CA LEU A 151 -2.67 0.90 9.83
C LEU A 151 -2.95 1.65 11.13
N ALA A 152 -1.92 2.20 11.76
CA ALA A 152 -2.03 3.09 12.89
C ALA A 152 -2.26 4.54 12.41
N VAL A 153 -3.46 5.08 12.62
CA VAL A 153 -3.76 6.48 12.28
C VAL A 153 -3.38 7.37 13.47
N GLY A 154 -2.39 8.24 13.29
CA GLY A 154 -2.05 9.27 14.27
C GLY A 154 -3.19 10.28 14.44
N PRO A 155 -3.17 11.11 15.50
CA PRO A 155 -4.22 12.10 15.73
C PRO A 155 -4.33 13.03 14.52
N SER A 156 -5.50 13.04 13.88
CA SER A 156 -5.79 13.95 12.77
C SER A 156 -5.82 15.39 13.28
N VAL A 157 -4.98 16.27 12.73
CA VAL A 157 -5.12 17.71 12.95
C VAL A 157 -6.32 18.19 12.13
N SER A 158 -7.48 18.29 12.78
CA SER A 158 -8.62 18.95 12.18
C SER A 158 -8.30 20.45 12.07
N VAL A 159 -7.89 20.91 10.88
CA VAL A 159 -7.85 22.34 10.63
C VAL A 159 -9.30 22.80 10.52
N PRO A 160 -9.82 23.66 11.42
CA PRO A 160 -11.14 24.22 11.22
C PRO A 160 -11.07 25.05 9.94
N VAL A 161 -11.72 24.56 8.87
CA VAL A 161 -12.00 25.38 7.71
C VAL A 161 -12.98 26.45 8.17
N SER A 162 -12.43 27.59 8.59
CA SER A 162 -13.24 28.78 8.80
C SER A 162 -13.92 29.09 7.47
N PRO A 163 -15.26 29.13 7.40
CA PRO A 163 -15.93 29.64 6.23
C PRO A 163 -15.60 31.12 6.15
N ILE A 164 -14.48 31.48 5.50
CA ILE A 164 -14.28 32.84 5.03
C ILE A 164 -15.33 33.01 3.95
N ALA A 165 -16.49 33.50 4.40
CA ALA A 165 -17.66 33.68 3.59
C ALA A 165 -17.28 34.45 2.33
N LEU A 166 -17.80 33.94 1.22
CA LEU A 166 -17.91 34.57 -0.08
C LEU A 166 -18.63 35.94 0.04
N SER A 167 -18.01 36.96 0.64
CA SER A 167 -18.66 38.25 0.95
C SER A 167 -18.22 39.40 0.05
N VAL A 168 -17.26 39.19 -0.86
CA VAL A 168 -16.81 40.26 -1.77
C VAL A 168 -17.93 40.70 -2.73
N LEU A 169 -18.86 39.80 -3.11
CA LEU A 169 -20.01 40.15 -3.95
C LEU A 169 -21.12 40.89 -3.18
N ALA A 170 -21.28 40.63 -1.88
CA ALA A 170 -22.27 41.29 -1.03
C ALA A 170 -21.87 42.73 -0.66
N VAL A 171 -20.57 43.00 -0.50
CA VAL A 171 -20.06 44.36 -0.27
C VAL A 171 -20.18 45.22 -1.53
N LEU A 172 -20.04 44.65 -2.73
CA LEU A 172 -20.18 45.41 -3.98
C LEU A 172 -21.63 45.82 -4.27
N LEU A 173 -22.64 45.00 -3.91
CA LEU A 173 -24.05 45.39 -4.04
C LEU A 173 -24.49 46.45 -3.01
N ALA A 174 -23.90 46.47 -1.81
CA ALA A 174 -24.24 47.46 -0.78
C ALA A 174 -23.73 48.89 -1.08
N LEU A 175 -22.61 49.03 -1.81
CA LEU A 175 -22.10 50.35 -2.22
C LEU A 175 -22.82 50.95 -3.44
N LEU A 176 -23.51 50.15 -4.26
CA LEU A 176 -24.27 50.65 -5.42
C LEU A 176 -25.72 51.10 -5.07
N GLY A 177 -26.25 50.73 -3.89
CA GLY A 177 -27.63 51.05 -3.50
C GLY A 177 -27.87 52.37 -2.75
N ALA A 178 -26.82 53.06 -2.29
CA ALA A 178 -26.96 54.17 -1.33
C ALA A 178 -26.89 55.59 -1.91
N ARG A 179 -26.89 55.79 -3.24
CA ARG A 179 -26.68 57.13 -3.86
C ARG A 179 -27.94 57.88 -4.33
N SER A 180 -29.15 57.36 -4.18
CA SER A 180 -30.35 57.93 -4.86
C SER A 180 -31.38 58.68 -3.99
N ALA A 181 -31.13 58.96 -2.71
CA ALA A 181 -32.19 59.47 -1.81
C ALA A 181 -31.96 60.85 -1.17
N LEU A 182 -31.26 61.79 -1.80
CA LEU A 182 -31.12 63.17 -1.27
C LEU A 182 -31.30 64.27 -2.34
N LYS A 183 -32.56 64.54 -2.75
CA LYS A 183 -33.07 65.89 -3.13
C LYS A 183 -34.54 65.91 -3.60
N ALA A 184 -35.40 66.50 -2.76
CA ALA A 184 -36.70 67.17 -2.99
C ALA A 184 -37.36 67.20 -1.59
N ASP A 185 -37.65 68.31 -0.92
CA ASP A 185 -37.95 69.70 -1.30
C ASP A 185 -37.21 70.73 -0.43
#